data_AF-A0A1X7SE03-F1
#
_entry.id   AF-A0A1X7SE03-F1
#
_cell.length_a   1.000
_cell.length_b   1.000
_cell.length_c   1.000
_cell.angle_alpha   90.00
_cell.angle_beta   90.00
_cell.angle_gamma   90.00
#
_symmetry.space_group_name_H-M   'P 1'
#
loop_
_entity.id
_entity.type
_entity.pdbx_description
1 polymer ?
#
loop_
_entity_poly.entity_id
_entity_poly.type
_entity_poly.pdbx_seq_one_letter_code
_entity_poly.pdbx_strand_id
1 'polypeptide(L)'
;PDLIDFSEYTSYEVADLLKLYFRELPESLIPAKLSEALLVSYECIPSAVRLQAQQAVMLLLPDENREALQCMLKLLAYTSQYSHTHQMDAQNLSLCLSATLFSLSGIGRPSP
;
A
#
# COMPACT_ATOMS: atom_id res chain seq x y z
N PRO A 1 -20.59 5.13 -16.30
CA PRO A 1 -19.63 4.01 -16.23
C PRO A 1 -20.37 2.70 -16.48
N ASP A 2 -19.94 1.92 -17.47
CA ASP A 2 -20.47 0.57 -17.67
C ASP A 2 -20.10 -0.28 -16.46
N LEU A 3 -21.08 -0.94 -15.85
CA LEU A 3 -20.88 -1.74 -14.65
C LEU A 3 -20.16 -3.03 -15.08
N ILE A 4 -18.89 -3.16 -14.71
CA ILE A 4 -18.15 -4.40 -14.92
C ILE A 4 -18.69 -5.42 -13.92
N ASP A 5 -19.20 -6.55 -14.43
CA ASP A 5 -19.56 -7.68 -13.59
C ASP A 5 -18.30 -8.48 -13.25
N PHE A 6 -17.98 -8.56 -11.95
CA PHE A 6 -16.84 -9.31 -11.45
C PHE A 6 -17.20 -10.76 -11.07
N SER A 7 -18.45 -11.20 -11.27
CA SER A 7 -18.94 -12.51 -10.82
C SER A 7 -18.27 -13.71 -11.53
N GLU A 8 -17.76 -13.49 -12.75
CA GLU A 8 -17.06 -14.52 -13.53
C GLU A 8 -15.58 -14.67 -13.17
N TYR A 9 -15.03 -13.78 -12.32
CA TYR A 9 -13.62 -13.78 -11.95
C TYR A 9 -13.40 -14.31 -10.53
N THR A 10 -12.27 -14.97 -10.34
CA THR A 10 -11.81 -15.38 -9.02
C THR A 10 -11.33 -14.20 -8.19
N SER A 11 -11.33 -14.34 -6.87
CA SER A 11 -10.78 -13.33 -5.95
C SER A 11 -9.29 -13.05 -6.21
N TYR A 12 -8.54 -14.04 -6.69
CA TYR A 12 -7.13 -13.90 -7.05
C TYR A 12 -6.95 -13.04 -8.30
N GLU A 13 -7.76 -13.25 -9.34
CA GLU A 13 -7.72 -12.45 -10.57
C GLU A 13 -8.08 -10.99 -10.29
N VAL A 14 -9.13 -10.74 -9.49
CA VAL A 14 -9.51 -9.38 -9.10
C VAL A 14 -8.42 -8.72 -8.25
N ALA A 15 -7.79 -9.46 -7.34
CA ALA A 15 -6.68 -8.94 -6.53
C ALA A 15 -5.44 -8.62 -7.38
N ASP A 16 -5.12 -9.44 -8.38
CA ASP A 16 -3.99 -9.19 -9.27
C ASP A 16 -4.26 -8.03 -10.23
N LEU A 17 -5.50 -7.88 -10.71
CA LEU A 17 -5.92 -6.70 -11.47
C LEU A 17 -5.77 -5.42 -10.63
N LEU A 18 -6.18 -5.45 -9.36
CA LEU A 18 -6.02 -4.32 -8.45
C LEU A 18 -4.54 -3.97 -8.24
N LYS A 19 -3.67 -4.98 -8.03
CA LYS A 19 -2.22 -4.76 -7.93
C LYS A 19 -1.64 -4.17 -9.21
N LEU A 20 -2.07 -4.67 -10.37
CA LEU A 20 -1.61 -4.19 -11.66
C LEU A 20 -2.00 -2.72 -11.85
N TYR A 21 -3.24 -2.33 -11.52
CA TYR A 21 -3.70 -0.94 -11.61
C TYR A 21 -2.75 0.03 -10.89
N PHE A 22 -2.37 -0.25 -9.65
CA PHE A 22 -1.46 0.62 -8.89
C PHE A 22 -0.03 0.61 -9.43
N ARG A 23 0.42 -0.51 -9.99
CA ARG A 23 1.76 -0.63 -10.60
C ARG A 23 1.89 0.12 -11.92
N GLU A 24 0.81 0.26 -12.67
CA GLU A 24 0.76 0.97 -13.95
C GLU A 24 0.51 2.48 -13.81
N LEU A 25 0.37 2.99 -12.59
CA LEU A 25 0.30 4.43 -12.36
C LEU A 25 1.60 5.12 -12.82
N PRO A 26 1.53 6.35 -13.36
CA PRO A 26 2.71 7.08 -13.80
C PRO A 26 3.70 7.36 -12.66
N GLU A 27 3.20 7.44 -11.43
CA GLU A 27 3.97 7.45 -10.18
C GLU A 27 3.28 6.50 -9.19
N SER A 28 4.06 5.82 -8.34
CA SER A 28 3.51 4.92 -7.32
C SER A 28 2.56 5.65 -6.37
N LEU A 29 1.58 4.92 -5.83
CA LEU A 29 0.57 5.49 -4.92
C LEU A 29 1.20 6.27 -3.76
N ILE A 30 2.28 5.74 -3.19
CA ILE A 30 3.15 6.45 -2.25
C ILE A 30 4.42 6.85 -3.03
N PRO A 31 4.60 8.14 -3.35
CA PRO A 31 5.79 8.67 -4.02
C PRO A 31 7.10 8.30 -3.32
N ALA A 32 8.20 8.23 -4.07
CA ALA A 32 9.52 7.87 -3.53
C ALA A 32 9.95 8.74 -2.34
N LYS A 33 9.81 10.06 -2.46
CA LYS A 33 10.15 11.02 -1.38
C LYS A 33 9.36 10.78 -0.10
N LEU A 34 8.09 10.40 -0.22
CA LEU A 34 7.26 10.10 0.95
C LEU A 34 7.54 8.69 1.50
N SER A 35 7.92 7.74 0.65
CA SER A 35 8.41 6.42 1.07
C SER A 35 9.66 6.56 1.97
N GLU A 36 10.62 7.40 1.57
CA GLU A 36 11.80 7.75 2.38
C GLU A 36 11.42 8.44 3.69
N ALA A 37 10.53 9.44 3.64
CA ALA A 37 10.06 10.14 4.83
C ALA A 37 9.36 9.19 5.83
N LEU A 38 8.60 8.21 5.34
CA LEU A 38 7.96 7.19 6.17
C LEU A 38 8.99 6.27 6.82
N LEU A 39 10.03 5.85 6.09
CA LEU A 39 11.11 5.04 6.63
C LEU A 39 11.86 5.79 7.74
N VAL A 40 12.25 7.05 7.49
CA VAL A 40 12.90 7.90 8.49
C VAL A 40 12.00 8.10 9.71
N SER A 41 10.70 8.31 9.51
CA SER A 41 9.74 8.42 10.62
C SER A 41 9.65 7.13 11.44
N TYR A 42 9.84 5.97 10.83
CA TYR A 42 9.83 4.69 11.53
C TYR A 42 11.11 4.44 12.32
N GLU A 43 12.26 4.78 11.74
CA GLU A 43 13.59 4.51 12.33
C GLU A 43 13.98 5.54 13.40
N CYS A 44 13.71 6.82 13.17
CA CYS A 44 14.23 7.90 14.01
C CYS A 44 13.24 8.35 15.10
N ILE A 45 11.94 8.08 14.96
CA ILE A 45 10.92 8.59 15.89
C ILE A 45 10.55 7.54 16.94
N PRO A 46 10.48 7.92 18.24
CA PRO A 46 10.07 7.03 19.31
C PRO A 46 8.70 6.38 19.04
N SER A 47 8.55 5.11 19.41
CA SER A 47 7.32 4.33 19.17
C SER A 47 6.06 5.01 19.72
N ALA A 48 6.18 5.75 20.83
CA ALA A 48 5.08 6.49 21.48
C ALA A 48 4.44 7.56 20.58
N VAL A 49 5.19 8.14 19.63
CA VAL A 49 4.71 9.20 18.73
C VAL A 49 4.85 8.87 17.24
N ARG A 50 5.32 7.65 16.92
CA ARG A 50 5.60 7.21 15.56
C ARG A 50 4.36 7.21 14.67
N LEU A 51 3.23 6.75 15.21
CA LEU A 51 1.98 6.70 14.45
C LEU A 51 1.53 8.10 14.05
N GLN A 52 1.56 9.09 14.96
CA GLN A 52 1.21 10.47 14.62
C GLN A 52 2.15 11.05 13.56
N ALA A 53 3.44 10.74 13.64
CA ALA A 53 4.41 11.20 12.65
C ALA A 53 4.16 10.58 11.27
N GLN A 54 3.90 9.27 11.19
CA GLN A 54 3.53 8.60 9.95
C GLN A 54 2.24 9.18 9.37
N GLN A 55 1.24 9.44 10.20
CA GLN A 55 0.00 10.10 9.78
C GLN A 55 0.25 11.52 9.24
N ALA A 56 1.15 12.29 9.86
CA ALA A 56 1.53 13.61 9.37
C ALA A 56 2.22 13.53 7.99
N VAL A 57 3.09 12.55 7.76
CA VAL A 57 3.68 12.30 6.44
C VAL A 57 2.60 11.95 5.41
N MET A 58 1.59 11.17 5.79
CA MET A 58 0.47 10.83 4.90
C MET A 58 -0.37 12.05 4.49
N LEU A 59 -0.42 13.11 5.30
CA LEU A 59 -1.11 14.36 4.93
C LEU A 59 -0.40 15.11 3.78
N LEU A 60 0.86 14.77 3.49
CA LEU A 60 1.64 15.37 2.40
C LEU A 60 1.40 14.70 1.04
N LEU A 61 0.72 13.55 1.01
CA LEU A 61 0.28 12.92 -0.24
C LEU A 61 -0.72 13.84 -0.97
N PRO A 62 -0.80 13.82 -2.31
CA PRO A 62 -1.91 14.43 -3.05
C PRO A 62 -3.27 13.88 -2.59
N ASP A 63 -4.32 14.66 -2.76
CA ASP A 63 -5.68 14.34 -2.28
C ASP A 63 -6.16 12.99 -2.85
N GLU A 64 -5.96 12.78 -4.14
CA GLU A 64 -6.34 11.57 -4.85
C GLU A 64 -5.57 10.34 -4.32
N ASN A 65 -4.27 10.49 -4.07
CA ASN A 65 -3.44 9.43 -3.50
C ASN A 65 -3.88 9.09 -2.07
N ARG A 66 -4.24 10.09 -1.25
CA ARG A 66 -4.73 9.85 0.11
C ARG A 66 -6.05 9.09 0.12
N GLU A 67 -6.98 9.47 -0.74
CA GLU A 67 -8.28 8.80 -0.85
C GLU A 67 -8.10 7.34 -1.31
N ALA A 68 -7.31 7.11 -2.36
CA ALA A 68 -7.03 5.77 -2.86
C ALA A 68 -6.30 4.91 -1.81
N LEU A 69 -5.29 5.46 -1.12
CA LEU A 69 -4.58 4.76 -0.05
C LEU A 69 -5.49 4.46 1.13
N GLN A 70 -6.38 5.38 1.51
CA GLN A 70 -7.35 5.11 2.58
C GLN A 70 -8.30 3.96 2.22
N CYS A 71 -8.78 3.93 0.97
CA CYS A 71 -9.62 2.84 0.47
C CYS A 71 -8.87 1.50 0.49
N MET A 72 -7.62 1.51 0.02
CA MET A 72 -6.74 0.33 0.08
C MET A 72 -6.52 -0.15 1.52
N LEU A 73 -6.15 0.74 2.45
CA LEU A 73 -5.91 0.37 3.85
C LEU A 73 -7.18 -0.19 4.52
N LYS A 74 -8.36 0.35 4.20
CA LYS A 74 -9.66 -0.20 4.67
C LYS A 74 -9.90 -1.60 4.13
N LEU A 75 -9.64 -1.82 2.83
CA LEU A 75 -9.75 -3.15 2.21
C LEU A 75 -8.80 -4.15 2.89
N LEU A 76 -7.54 -3.78 3.10
CA LEU A 76 -6.56 -4.67 3.74
C LEU A 76 -6.89 -4.95 5.20
N ALA A 77 -7.34 -3.94 5.94
CA ALA A 77 -7.81 -4.11 7.30
C ALA A 77 -8.99 -5.10 7.35
N TYR A 78 -9.97 -4.94 6.46
CA TYR A 78 -11.09 -5.88 6.34
C TYR A 78 -10.62 -7.29 6.00
N THR A 79 -9.78 -7.47 4.97
CA THR A 79 -9.24 -8.78 4.58
C THR A 79 -8.46 -9.44 5.73
N SER A 80 -7.66 -8.68 6.49
CA SER A 80 -6.89 -9.23 7.61
C SER A 80 -7.75 -9.81 8.75
N GLN A 81 -9.00 -9.33 8.91
CA GLN A 81 -9.93 -9.87 9.91
C GLN A 81 -10.35 -11.31 9.59
N TYR A 82 -10.27 -11.71 8.32
CA TYR A 82 -10.57 -13.06 7.83
C TYR A 82 -9.31 -13.93 7.65
N SER A 83 -8.16 -13.50 8.19
CA SER A 83 -6.89 -14.23 8.12
C SER A 83 -6.96 -15.69 8.60
N HIS A 84 -7.90 -16.03 9.48
CA HIS A 84 -8.14 -17.41 9.91
C HIS A 84 -8.63 -18.34 8.77
N THR A 85 -9.21 -17.78 7.71
CA THR A 85 -9.73 -18.54 6.55
C THR A 85 -8.73 -18.67 5.41
N HIS A 86 -7.98 -17.60 5.12
CA HIS A 86 -7.11 -17.52 3.93
C HIS A 86 -5.66 -17.12 4.26
N GLN A 87 -5.27 -17.14 5.55
CA GLN A 87 -3.90 -16.97 6.06
C GLN A 87 -3.21 -15.64 5.70
N MET A 88 -3.98 -14.64 5.25
CA MET A 88 -3.48 -13.30 4.94
C MET A 88 -3.72 -12.37 6.13
N ASP A 89 -2.83 -12.43 7.12
CA ASP A 89 -2.78 -11.44 8.19
C ASP A 89 -2.21 -10.09 7.68
N ALA A 90 -2.22 -9.08 8.55
CA ALA A 90 -1.73 -7.74 8.19
C ALA A 90 -0.27 -7.76 7.72
N GLN A 91 0.57 -8.65 8.26
CA GLN A 91 1.97 -8.76 7.89
C GLN A 91 2.13 -9.36 6.49
N ASN A 92 1.45 -10.48 6.21
CA ASN A 92 1.46 -11.12 4.89
C ASN A 92 0.91 -10.20 3.80
N LEU A 93 -0.19 -9.48 4.09
CA LEU A 93 -0.73 -8.47 3.18
C LEU A 93 0.26 -7.33 2.92
N SER A 94 0.93 -6.84 3.97
CA SER A 94 1.93 -5.77 3.82
C SER A 94 3.09 -6.19 2.92
N LEU A 95 3.57 -7.43 3.04
CA LEU A 95 4.64 -7.97 2.20
C LEU A 95 4.21 -8.04 0.73
N CYS A 96 3.03 -8.60 0.45
CA CYS A 96 2.50 -8.72 -0.91
C CYS A 96 2.26 -7.37 -1.61
N LEU A 97 1.91 -6.32 -0.86
CA LEU A 97 1.49 -5.04 -1.42
C LEU A 97 2.55 -3.94 -1.32
N SER A 98 3.60 -4.14 -0.53
CA SER A 98 4.71 -3.19 -0.41
C SER A 98 5.25 -2.75 -1.78
N ALA A 99 5.59 -3.70 -2.65
CA ALA A 99 6.10 -3.44 -4.00
C ALA A 99 5.05 -2.86 -4.98
N THR A 100 3.76 -2.92 -4.62
CA THR A 100 2.67 -2.35 -5.41
C THR A 100 2.40 -0.90 -5.03
N LEU A 101 2.47 -0.56 -3.74
CA LEU A 101 2.06 0.75 -3.22
C LEU A 101 3.23 1.73 -3.05
N PHE A 102 4.44 1.23 -2.80
CA PHE A 102 5.63 2.05 -2.56
C PHE A 102 6.56 2.04 -3.77
N SER A 103 7.22 3.18 -4.00
CA SER A 103 8.42 3.22 -4.84
C SER A 103 9.61 2.68 -4.04
N LEU A 104 9.95 1.41 -4.24
CA LEU A 104 11.11 0.76 -3.60
C LEU A 104 12.43 0.99 -4.36
N SER A 105 12.50 2.06 -5.16
CA SER A 105 13.69 2.49 -5.89
C SER A 105 14.80 2.97 -4.93
N GLY A 106 15.35 2.06 -4.13
CA GLY A 106 16.38 2.39 -3.13
C GLY A 106 16.89 1.25 -2.25
N ILE A 107 16.17 0.13 -2.10
CA ILE A 107 16.62 -0.99 -1.23
C ILE A 107 17.42 -2.04 -2.02
N GLY A 108 18.33 -1.59 -2.87
CA GLY A 108 19.42 -2.40 -3.42
C GLY A 108 19.39 -2.68 -4.93
N ARG A 109 20.17 -1.90 -5.68
CA ARG A 109 21.33 -2.46 -6.41
C ARG A 109 22.47 -1.45 -6.31
N PRO A 110 23.63 -1.79 -5.71
CA PRO A 110 24.85 -1.06 -6.07
C PRO A 110 25.01 -1.20 -7.59
N SER A 111 25.20 -0.06 -8.26
CA SER A 111 25.60 -0.03 -9.67
C SER A 111 26.90 -0.84 -9.85
N PRO A 112 27.07 -1.56 -10.97
CA PRO A 112 28.31 -2.28 -11.26
C PRO A 112 29.53 -1.36 -11.27
#